data_AF-A0A2A4IL99-F1
#
_entry.id   AF-A0A2A4IL99-F1
#
_cell.length_a   1.000
_cell.length_b   1.000
_cell.length_c   1.000
_cell.angle_alpha   90.00
_cell.angle_beta   90.00
_cell.angle_gamma   90.00
#
_symmetry.space_group_name_H-M   'P 1'
#
loop_
_entity.id
_entity.type
_entity.pdbx_description
1 polymer ?
#
loop_
_entity_poly.entity_id
_entity_poly.type
_entity_poly.pdbx_seq_one_letter_code
_entity_poly.pdbx_strand_id
1 'polypeptide(L)'
;MAELEKFSALYGKIDYPADLLAIPFEIMEYRSRLGLSLSEFEFICWIFHLTNKNIQDIKDKYITNKKTNFTRQRKSLKAKGYLKIKIATEYKDKKIIRHGLVYDFTNLKNKIEELKEEDKKLQELEAPVTVIYDEPSLFNEDVDENPIYPAKLLTDDKEIEEIKLQSEFLEKFKKLYEELLLEKLDYSVRARYKKELLNIFKNRINNNINDILETVKTRFLKLKKSNSLGSQPSLKLQDLTEYALLETQEEKQNNDNKENKTQSEETKKYTIPSGIDKLNYLLKIIEEGGNLDDAYSQIANCG
;
A
#
# COMPACT_ATOMS: atom_id res chain seq x y z
N MET A 1 3.06 -6.83 -48.20
CA MET A 1 4.01 -6.33 -49.23
C MET A 1 4.25 -4.83 -49.03
N ALA A 2 3.24 -3.97 -49.14
CA ALA A 2 3.40 -2.51 -49.03
C ALA A 2 4.01 -2.00 -47.70
N GLU A 3 3.74 -2.64 -46.56
CA GLU A 3 4.26 -2.18 -45.26
C GLU A 3 5.72 -2.55 -45.02
N LEU A 4 6.13 -3.76 -45.43
CA LEU A 4 7.53 -4.22 -45.39
C LEU A 4 8.40 -3.39 -46.35
N GLU A 5 7.85 -3.01 -47.50
CA GLU A 5 8.53 -2.13 -48.46
C GLU A 5 8.72 -0.71 -47.89
N LYS A 6 7.68 -0.13 -47.26
CA LYS A 6 7.79 1.16 -46.55
C LYS A 6 8.82 1.12 -45.43
N PHE A 7 8.81 0.06 -44.62
CA PHE A 7 9.76 -0.10 -43.53
C PHE A 7 11.18 -0.33 -44.06
N SER A 8 11.34 -1.16 -45.10
CA SER A 8 12.66 -1.42 -45.70
C SER A 8 13.25 -0.18 -46.38
N ALA A 9 12.40 0.71 -46.91
CA ALA A 9 12.84 1.99 -47.44
C ALA A 9 13.38 2.95 -46.36
N LEU A 10 12.85 2.87 -45.13
CA LEU A 10 13.26 3.72 -44.00
C LEU A 10 14.44 3.14 -43.21
N TYR A 11 14.50 1.82 -43.05
CA TYR A 11 15.42 1.15 -42.12
C TYR A 11 16.40 0.18 -42.80
N GLY A 12 16.39 0.10 -44.14
CA GLY A 12 17.24 -0.80 -44.92
C GLY A 12 16.58 -2.15 -45.20
N LYS A 13 17.26 -3.01 -45.96
CA LYS A 13 16.73 -4.32 -46.34
C LYS A 13 16.63 -5.24 -45.10
N ILE A 14 15.49 -5.89 -44.94
CA ILE A 14 15.18 -6.72 -43.76
C ILE A 14 14.88 -8.14 -44.20
N ASP A 15 15.50 -9.10 -43.51
CA ASP A 15 15.21 -10.52 -43.67
C ASP A 15 14.14 -10.94 -42.66
N TYR A 16 12.87 -10.82 -43.06
CA TYR A 16 11.74 -11.33 -42.26
C TYR A 16 11.69 -12.87 -42.32
N PRO A 17 11.46 -13.59 -41.21
CA PRO A 17 11.21 -13.14 -39.84
C PRO A 17 12.47 -13.13 -38.94
N ALA A 18 13.68 -13.16 -39.51
CA ALA A 18 14.91 -13.18 -38.74
C ALA A 18 15.11 -11.87 -37.96
N ASP A 19 14.82 -10.76 -38.64
CA ASP A 19 15.15 -9.39 -38.22
C ASP A 19 13.96 -8.63 -37.59
N LEU A 20 12.76 -9.19 -37.67
CA LEU A 20 11.53 -8.56 -37.18
C LEU A 20 10.84 -9.43 -36.14
N LEU A 21 10.56 -8.80 -35.00
CA LEU A 21 9.81 -9.37 -33.91
C LEU A 21 8.32 -9.06 -34.11
N ALA A 22 7.55 -10.08 -34.50
CA ALA A 22 6.09 -9.96 -34.61
C ALA A 22 5.41 -10.42 -33.32
N ILE A 23 4.77 -9.49 -32.62
CA ILE A 23 4.01 -9.73 -31.39
C ILE A 23 2.65 -9.05 -31.56
N PRO A 24 1.55 -9.66 -31.10
CA PRO A 24 0.26 -8.98 -31.03
C PRO A 24 0.40 -7.66 -30.26
N PHE A 25 0.02 -6.55 -30.89
CA PHE A 25 0.09 -5.19 -30.31
C PHE A 25 -0.59 -5.13 -28.94
N GLU A 26 -1.60 -5.96 -28.75
CA GLU A 26 -2.45 -5.94 -27.56
C GLU A 26 -1.70 -6.47 -26.32
N ILE A 27 -0.67 -7.30 -26.50
CA ILE A 27 0.21 -7.68 -25.38
C ILE A 27 1.00 -6.46 -24.87
N MET A 28 1.37 -5.56 -25.79
CA MET A 28 2.08 -4.32 -25.45
C MET A 28 1.13 -3.29 -24.83
N GLU A 29 -0.04 -3.10 -25.42
CA GLU A 29 -1.08 -2.17 -24.95
C GLU A 29 -1.55 -2.51 -23.53
N TYR A 30 -1.90 -3.77 -23.27
CA TYR A 30 -2.44 -4.21 -21.98
C TYR A 30 -1.37 -4.59 -20.95
N ARG A 31 -0.09 -4.42 -21.26
CA ARG A 31 1.04 -4.89 -20.44
C ARG A 31 0.95 -4.46 -18.98
N SER A 32 0.65 -3.18 -18.74
CA SER A 32 0.56 -2.60 -17.39
C SER A 32 -0.63 -3.17 -16.62
N ARG A 33 -1.80 -3.33 -17.26
CA ARG A 33 -3.01 -3.89 -16.65
C ARG A 33 -2.90 -5.38 -16.36
N LEU A 34 -2.15 -6.11 -17.19
CA LEU A 34 -1.77 -7.50 -16.94
C LEU A 34 -0.69 -7.62 -15.83
N GLY A 35 -0.19 -6.50 -15.30
CA GLY A 35 0.84 -6.48 -14.27
C GLY A 35 2.16 -7.11 -14.72
N LEU A 36 2.48 -7.07 -16.02
CA LEU A 36 3.69 -7.68 -16.58
C LEU A 36 4.93 -6.80 -16.34
N SER A 37 5.96 -7.36 -15.73
CA SER A 37 7.26 -6.67 -15.63
C SER A 37 7.91 -6.51 -17.02
N LEU A 38 8.87 -5.60 -17.14
CA LEU A 38 9.67 -5.45 -18.37
C LEU A 38 10.32 -6.78 -18.78
N SER A 39 10.92 -7.47 -17.80
CA SER A 39 11.61 -8.74 -18.01
C SER A 39 10.67 -9.90 -18.36
N GLU A 40 9.42 -9.88 -17.89
CA GLU A 40 8.40 -10.86 -18.28
C GLU A 40 7.91 -10.59 -19.70
N PHE A 41 7.69 -9.32 -20.04
CA PHE A 41 7.30 -8.90 -21.38
C PHE A 41 8.38 -9.28 -22.40
N GLU A 42 9.64 -8.92 -22.16
CA GLU A 42 10.77 -9.32 -23.01
C GLU A 42 10.86 -10.84 -23.19
N PHE A 43 10.62 -11.61 -22.12
CA PHE A 43 10.60 -13.06 -22.22
C PHE A 43 9.49 -13.55 -23.15
N ILE A 44 8.26 -13.02 -23.02
CA ILE A 44 7.15 -13.34 -23.92
C ILE A 44 7.53 -13.00 -25.36
N CYS A 45 8.09 -11.81 -25.60
CA CYS A 45 8.56 -11.39 -26.91
C CYS A 45 9.49 -12.43 -27.57
N TRP A 46 10.50 -12.89 -26.83
CA TRP A 46 11.43 -13.89 -27.34
C TRP A 46 10.76 -15.23 -27.67
N ILE A 47 9.80 -15.67 -26.86
CA ILE A 47 9.07 -16.90 -27.16
C ILE A 47 8.25 -16.74 -28.44
N PHE A 48 7.53 -15.63 -28.61
CA PHE A 48 6.76 -15.33 -29.82
C PHE A 48 7.65 -15.28 -31.07
N HIS A 49 8.84 -14.67 -30.97
CA HIS A 49 9.84 -14.67 -32.03
C HIS A 49 10.23 -16.07 -32.48
N LEU A 50 10.54 -16.94 -31.51
CA LEU A 50 10.97 -18.31 -31.79
C LEU A 50 9.82 -19.15 -32.37
N THR A 51 8.60 -18.96 -31.88
CA THR A 51 7.42 -19.63 -32.45
C THR A 51 7.14 -19.17 -33.88
N ASN A 52 7.34 -17.88 -34.21
CA ASN A 52 7.20 -17.38 -35.58
C ASN A 52 8.25 -17.97 -36.53
N LYS A 53 9.43 -18.37 -36.01
CA LYS A 53 10.45 -19.12 -36.74
C LYS A 53 10.14 -20.62 -36.85
N ASN A 54 8.92 -21.05 -36.50
CA ASN A 54 8.49 -22.45 -36.44
C ASN A 54 9.29 -23.32 -35.45
N ILE A 55 9.92 -22.70 -34.43
CA ILE A 55 10.62 -23.43 -33.36
C ILE A 55 9.62 -23.71 -32.25
N GLN A 56 9.08 -24.93 -32.25
CA GLN A 56 8.11 -25.37 -31.23
C GLN A 56 8.80 -25.78 -29.91
N ASP A 57 9.96 -26.43 -30.01
CA ASP A 57 10.74 -26.91 -28.86
C ASP A 57 11.80 -25.90 -28.45
N ILE A 58 11.46 -25.04 -27.49
CA ILE A 58 12.31 -23.92 -27.10
C ILE A 58 13.19 -24.29 -25.89
N LYS A 59 14.51 -24.20 -26.08
CA LYS A 59 15.52 -24.31 -25.03
C LYS A 59 15.96 -22.91 -24.57
N ASP A 60 16.41 -22.78 -23.33
CA ASP A 60 16.95 -21.51 -22.79
C ASP A 60 18.01 -20.86 -23.70
N LYS A 61 18.90 -21.69 -24.27
CA LYS A 61 19.95 -21.25 -25.20
C LYS A 61 19.44 -20.67 -26.52
N TYR A 62 18.17 -20.86 -26.86
CA TYR A 62 17.56 -20.31 -28.09
C TYR A 62 16.93 -18.94 -27.84
N ILE A 63 16.60 -18.62 -26.59
CA ILE A 63 15.90 -17.38 -26.22
C ILE A 63 16.86 -16.19 -26.31
N THR A 64 18.09 -16.36 -25.84
CA THR A 64 19.12 -15.31 -25.91
C THR A 64 20.49 -15.92 -26.17
N ASN A 65 21.36 -15.16 -26.84
CA ASN A 65 22.77 -15.55 -27.04
C ASN A 65 23.56 -15.67 -25.72
N LYS A 66 23.06 -15.02 -24.65
CA LYS A 66 23.61 -15.15 -23.30
C LYS A 66 23.13 -16.46 -22.66
N LYS A 67 24.01 -17.10 -21.88
CA LYS A 67 23.66 -18.26 -21.02
C LYS A 67 22.82 -17.81 -19.81
N THR A 68 21.66 -17.25 -20.07
CA THR A 68 20.69 -16.82 -19.05
C THR A 68 19.61 -17.88 -18.85
N ASN A 69 19.21 -18.08 -17.59
CA ASN A 69 18.15 -19.00 -17.24
C ASN A 69 16.86 -18.23 -16.94
N PHE A 70 15.75 -18.64 -17.54
CA PHE A 70 14.46 -17.93 -17.45
C PHE A 70 13.50 -18.54 -16.41
N THR A 71 14.03 -19.21 -15.39
CA THR A 71 13.24 -19.84 -14.31
C THR A 71 12.34 -18.87 -13.57
N ARG A 72 12.81 -17.65 -13.29
CA ARG A 72 12.03 -16.63 -12.57
C ARG A 72 10.83 -16.16 -13.38
N GLN A 73 11.02 -15.85 -14.66
CA GLN A 73 9.97 -15.41 -15.58
C GLN A 73 8.93 -16.51 -15.75
N ARG A 74 9.37 -17.76 -15.97
CA ARG A 74 8.47 -18.93 -16.06
C ARG A 74 7.62 -19.11 -14.80
N LYS A 75 8.23 -19.04 -13.61
CA LYS A 75 7.53 -19.22 -12.33
C LYS A 75 6.51 -18.10 -12.13
N SER A 76 6.89 -16.86 -12.43
CA SER A 76 6.00 -15.70 -12.29
C SER A 76 4.81 -15.76 -13.25
N LEU A 77 5.04 -16.01 -14.54
CA LEU A 77 3.98 -16.11 -15.55
C LEU A 77 3.04 -17.30 -15.29
N LYS A 78 3.56 -18.41 -14.74
CA LYS A 78 2.72 -19.53 -14.25
C LYS A 78 1.86 -19.11 -13.06
N ALA A 79 2.43 -18.40 -12.09
CA ALA A 79 1.70 -17.94 -10.90
C ALA A 79 0.58 -16.94 -11.26
N LYS A 80 0.79 -16.12 -12.28
CA LYS A 80 -0.22 -15.21 -12.84
C LYS A 80 -1.28 -15.94 -13.70
N GLY A 81 -1.12 -17.23 -13.95
CA GLY A 81 -2.02 -18.03 -14.77
C GLY A 81 -1.88 -17.82 -16.29
N TYR A 82 -0.90 -17.04 -16.73
CA TYR A 82 -0.73 -16.67 -18.15
C TYR A 82 -0.01 -17.71 -18.99
N LEU A 83 0.83 -18.53 -18.36
CA LEU A 83 1.70 -19.47 -19.07
C LEU A 83 1.49 -20.91 -18.62
N LYS A 84 1.23 -21.80 -19.58
CA LYS A 84 1.35 -23.26 -19.42
C LYS A 84 2.63 -23.70 -20.13
N ILE A 85 3.36 -24.65 -19.52
CA ILE A 85 4.58 -25.21 -20.11
C ILE A 85 4.42 -26.71 -20.18
N LYS A 86 4.60 -27.28 -21.37
CA LYS A 86 4.69 -28.73 -21.60
C LYS A 86 6.14 -29.08 -21.92
N ILE A 87 6.59 -30.24 -21.44
CA ILE A 87 7.91 -30.77 -21.79
C ILE A 87 7.70 -31.66 -23.00
N ALA A 88 8.35 -31.31 -24.11
CA ALA A 88 8.40 -32.14 -25.30
C ALA A 88 9.68 -32.98 -25.26
N THR A 89 9.52 -34.30 -25.25
CA THR A 89 10.62 -35.27 -25.33
C THR A 89 10.34 -36.26 -26.44
N GLU A 90 11.25 -36.35 -27.40
CA GLU A 90 11.21 -37.32 -28.48
C GLU A 90 12.33 -38.35 -28.26
N TYR A 91 11.95 -39.62 -28.26
CA TYR A 91 12.86 -40.75 -28.07
C TYR A 91 12.99 -41.55 -29.37
N LYS A 92 14.20 -42.00 -29.67
CA LYS A 92 14.47 -43.03 -30.69
C LYS A 92 15.47 -44.01 -30.12
N ASP A 93 15.20 -45.29 -30.24
CA ASP A 93 16.08 -46.38 -29.79
C ASP A 93 16.54 -46.19 -28.32
N LYS A 94 15.60 -45.84 -27.43
CA LYS A 94 15.82 -45.55 -25.99
C LYS A 94 16.76 -44.37 -25.71
N LYS A 95 17.12 -43.56 -26.71
CA LYS A 95 17.89 -42.31 -26.56
C LYS A 95 17.01 -41.10 -26.81
N ILE A 96 17.20 -40.05 -26.02
CA ILE A 96 16.51 -38.76 -26.19
C ILE A 96 17.12 -38.04 -27.40
N ILE A 97 16.34 -37.81 -28.45
CA ILE A 97 16.75 -37.02 -29.62
C ILE A 97 16.39 -35.55 -29.42
N ARG A 98 15.17 -35.28 -28.99
CA ARG A 98 14.68 -33.91 -28.75
C ARG A 98 14.18 -33.78 -27.32
N HIS A 99 14.54 -32.66 -26.72
CA HIS A 99 14.11 -32.27 -25.39
C HIS A 99 13.95 -30.76 -25.39
N GLY A 100 12.76 -30.26 -25.12
CA GLY A 100 12.47 -28.84 -25.16
C GLY A 100 11.23 -28.48 -24.34
N LEU A 101 11.02 -27.18 -24.19
CA LEU A 101 9.82 -26.65 -23.55
C LEU A 101 8.91 -26.06 -24.61
N VAL A 102 7.66 -26.47 -24.57
CA VAL A 102 6.58 -25.91 -25.38
C VAL A 102 5.80 -24.95 -24.49
N TYR A 103 5.70 -23.70 -24.93
CA TYR A 103 5.04 -22.62 -24.20
C TYR A 103 3.64 -22.41 -24.78
N ASP A 104 2.66 -22.32 -23.89
CA ASP A 104 1.26 -22.09 -24.23
C ASP A 104 0.76 -20.84 -23.49
N PHE A 105 0.47 -19.80 -24.28
CA PHE A 105 -0.01 -18.50 -23.84
C PHE A 105 -1.52 -18.29 -24.13
N THR A 106 -2.28 -19.36 -24.36
CA THR A 106 -3.74 -19.27 -24.56
C THR A 106 -4.45 -18.51 -23.44
N ASN A 107 -4.09 -18.79 -22.19
CA ASN A 107 -4.65 -18.08 -21.04
C ASN A 107 -4.33 -16.57 -21.03
N LEU A 108 -3.14 -16.17 -21.48
CA LEU A 108 -2.77 -14.77 -21.62
C LEU A 108 -3.67 -14.06 -22.65
N LYS A 109 -3.91 -14.74 -23.78
CA LYS A 109 -4.79 -14.23 -24.83
C LYS A 109 -6.22 -14.02 -24.32
N ASN A 110 -6.77 -15.01 -23.63
CA ASN A 110 -8.12 -14.91 -23.06
C ASN A 110 -8.21 -13.73 -22.08
N LYS A 111 -7.17 -13.52 -21.26
CA LYS A 111 -7.18 -12.39 -20.32
C LYS A 111 -7.12 -11.03 -21.02
N ILE A 112 -6.42 -10.94 -22.15
CA ILE A 112 -6.41 -9.73 -22.99
C ILE A 112 -7.79 -9.50 -23.61
N GLU A 113 -8.48 -10.54 -24.07
CA GLU A 113 -9.84 -10.42 -24.61
C GLU A 113 -10.83 -9.90 -23.55
N GLU A 114 -10.75 -10.39 -22.31
CA GLU A 114 -11.53 -9.83 -21.19
C GLU A 114 -11.27 -8.33 -20.99
N LEU A 115 -10.01 -7.90 -21.01
CA LEU A 115 -9.66 -6.47 -20.85
C LEU A 115 -10.15 -5.61 -22.02
N LYS A 116 -10.17 -6.15 -23.25
CA LYS A 116 -10.74 -5.47 -24.41
C LYS A 116 -12.25 -5.28 -24.28
N GLU A 117 -12.95 -6.28 -23.75
CA GLU A 117 -14.39 -6.17 -23.50
C GLU A 117 -14.70 -5.14 -22.41
N GLU A 118 -13.87 -5.07 -21.36
CA GLU A 118 -13.96 -4.00 -20.35
C GLU A 118 -13.79 -2.61 -20.99
N ASP A 119 -12.80 -2.45 -21.87
CA ASP A 119 -12.57 -1.16 -22.53
C ASP A 119 -13.66 -0.76 -23.50
N LYS A 120 -14.21 -1.72 -24.25
CA LYS A 120 -15.36 -1.47 -25.11
C LYS A 120 -16.57 -1.00 -24.31
N LYS A 121 -16.84 -1.64 -23.16
CA LYS A 121 -17.92 -1.21 -22.26
C LYS A 121 -17.68 0.20 -21.72
N LEU A 122 -16.44 0.55 -21.40
CA LEU A 122 -16.09 1.91 -20.98
C LEU A 122 -16.30 2.93 -22.10
N GLN A 123 -15.90 2.61 -23.34
CA GLN A 123 -16.13 3.46 -24.50
C GLN A 123 -17.61 3.63 -24.84
N GLU A 124 -18.43 2.57 -24.69
CA GLU A 124 -19.88 2.64 -24.86
C GLU A 124 -20.57 3.48 -23.76
N LEU A 125 -20.02 3.49 -22.54
CA LEU A 125 -20.45 4.37 -21.44
C LEU A 125 -19.95 5.83 -21.59
N GLU A 126 -18.99 6.07 -22.48
CA GLU A 126 -18.47 7.37 -22.91
C GLU A 126 -19.09 7.82 -24.24
N ALA A 127 -20.28 7.30 -24.59
CA ALA A 127 -21.02 7.73 -25.78
C ALA A 127 -21.05 9.28 -25.89
N PRO A 128 -20.84 9.82 -27.10
CA PRO A 128 -20.54 11.23 -27.28
C PRO A 128 -21.72 12.06 -26.80
N VAL A 129 -21.51 12.90 -25.79
CA VAL A 129 -22.40 14.02 -25.52
C VAL A 129 -22.39 14.83 -26.82
N THR A 130 -23.51 14.81 -27.55
CA THR A 130 -23.76 15.77 -28.62
C THR A 130 -23.72 17.14 -27.96
N VAL A 131 -22.59 17.83 -28.10
CA VAL A 131 -22.45 19.22 -27.66
C VAL A 131 -23.39 20.03 -28.53
N ILE A 132 -24.57 20.34 -28.00
CA ILE A 132 -25.39 21.42 -28.54
C ILE A 132 -24.62 22.68 -28.15
N TYR A 133 -23.91 23.26 -29.11
CA TYR A 133 -23.37 24.61 -28.94
C TYR A 133 -24.54 25.57 -29.06
N ASP A 134 -25.08 26.02 -27.92
CA ASP A 134 -25.78 27.29 -27.90
C ASP A 134 -24.74 28.39 -28.10
N GLU A 135 -24.95 29.23 -29.12
CA GLU A 135 -24.08 30.35 -29.44
C GLU A 135 -23.83 31.22 -28.18
N PRO A 136 -22.59 31.70 -27.96
CA PRO A 136 -22.30 32.48 -26.76
C PRO A 136 -23.11 33.79 -26.75
N SER A 137 -23.88 33.95 -25.67
CA SER A 137 -24.62 35.18 -25.35
C SER A 137 -23.67 36.38 -25.31
N LEU A 138 -24.08 37.49 -25.95
CA LEU A 138 -23.39 38.77 -26.06
C LEU A 138 -23.35 39.60 -24.74
N PHE A 139 -23.78 39.02 -23.62
CA PHE A 139 -23.78 39.67 -22.33
C PHE A 139 -22.68 39.02 -21.47
N ASN A 140 -21.71 39.85 -21.06
CA ASN A 140 -20.62 39.49 -20.16
C ASN A 140 -21.19 39.05 -18.79
N GLU A 141 -21.66 37.82 -18.70
CA GLU A 141 -21.81 37.13 -17.42
C GLU A 141 -20.54 36.34 -17.17
N ASP A 142 -19.92 36.61 -16.03
CA ASP A 142 -18.65 36.06 -15.59
C ASP A 142 -18.67 34.53 -15.77
N VAL A 143 -17.81 34.03 -16.67
CA VAL A 143 -17.58 32.61 -16.81
C VAL A 143 -16.86 32.16 -15.55
N ASP A 144 -17.55 31.45 -14.67
CA ASP A 144 -16.92 30.77 -13.54
C ASP A 144 -15.83 29.83 -14.07
N GLU A 145 -14.56 30.24 -13.92
CA GLU A 145 -13.38 29.43 -14.18
C GLU A 145 -13.23 28.34 -13.10
N ASN A 146 -14.21 27.43 -13.02
CA ASN A 146 -14.01 26.20 -12.28
C ASN A 146 -13.17 25.25 -13.16
N PRO A 147 -12.02 24.74 -12.67
CA PRO A 147 -11.19 23.82 -13.42
C PRO A 147 -11.99 22.55 -13.76
N ILE A 148 -12.21 22.33 -15.06
CA ILE A 148 -12.84 21.12 -15.59
C ILE A 148 -11.85 19.97 -15.42
N TYR A 149 -11.91 19.29 -14.26
CA TYR A 149 -11.27 18.00 -14.08
C TYR A 149 -12.04 16.91 -14.86
N PRO A 150 -11.36 15.87 -15.39
CA PRO A 150 -12.02 14.79 -16.10
C PRO A 150 -13.02 14.09 -15.17
N ALA A 151 -14.30 14.29 -15.45
CA ALA A 151 -15.43 13.75 -14.70
C ALA A 151 -15.65 12.28 -15.06
N LYS A 152 -14.94 11.38 -14.36
CA LYS A 152 -15.36 10.02 -13.98
C LYS A 152 -14.16 9.30 -13.36
N LEU A 153 -13.94 9.47 -12.05
CA LEU A 153 -13.16 8.49 -11.27
C LEU A 153 -13.34 8.60 -9.74
N LEU A 154 -14.37 9.28 -9.23
CA LEU A 154 -14.85 9.16 -7.84
C LEU A 154 -16.35 9.50 -7.85
N THR A 155 -17.19 8.51 -7.55
CA THR A 155 -18.66 8.64 -7.67
C THR A 155 -19.32 9.23 -6.43
N ASP A 156 -18.57 9.51 -5.37
CA ASP A 156 -19.09 10.14 -4.15
C ASP A 156 -18.22 11.34 -3.76
N ASP A 157 -18.80 12.54 -3.64
CA ASP A 157 -18.13 13.77 -3.18
C ASP A 157 -17.35 13.56 -1.86
N LYS A 158 -17.82 12.62 -1.04
CA LYS A 158 -17.20 12.18 0.21
C LYS A 158 -15.83 11.53 0.02
N GLU A 159 -15.64 10.75 -1.04
CA GLU A 159 -14.37 10.09 -1.30
C GLU A 159 -13.31 11.11 -1.78
N ILE A 160 -13.73 12.13 -2.54
CA ILE A 160 -12.85 13.22 -2.98
C ILE A 160 -12.39 14.05 -1.77
N GLU A 161 -13.31 14.39 -0.86
CA GLU A 161 -12.99 15.06 0.39
C GLU A 161 -12.04 14.23 1.26
N GLU A 162 -12.24 12.91 1.33
CA GLU A 162 -11.36 12.02 2.10
C GLU A 162 -9.96 11.93 1.50
N ILE A 163 -9.81 11.90 0.17
CA ILE A 163 -8.51 11.94 -0.49
C ILE A 163 -7.80 13.27 -0.22
N LYS A 164 -8.52 14.40 -0.24
CA LYS A 164 -7.97 15.72 0.11
C LYS A 164 -7.49 15.77 1.56
N LEU A 165 -8.26 15.21 2.49
CA LEU A 165 -7.88 15.10 3.91
C LEU A 165 -6.65 14.19 4.11
N GLN A 166 -6.57 13.08 3.38
CA GLN A 166 -5.42 12.18 3.45
C GLN A 166 -4.14 12.82 2.91
N SER A 167 -4.22 13.57 1.80
CA SER A 167 -3.06 14.28 1.26
C SER A 167 -2.60 15.39 2.21
N GLU A 168 -3.54 16.16 2.76
CA GLU A 168 -3.25 17.21 3.75
C GLU A 168 -2.56 16.65 5.01
N PHE A 169 -3.05 15.53 5.53
CA PHE A 169 -2.43 14.84 6.68
C PHE A 169 -0.98 14.42 6.39
N LEU A 170 -0.73 13.79 5.24
CA LEU A 170 0.61 13.30 4.88
C LEU A 170 1.62 14.43 4.69
N GLU A 171 1.20 15.56 4.13
CA GLU A 171 2.05 16.74 3.99
C GLU A 171 2.40 17.36 5.34
N LYS A 172 1.40 17.56 6.21
CA LYS A 172 1.63 18.13 7.54
C LYS A 172 2.47 17.20 8.43
N PHE A 173 2.23 15.89 8.39
CA PHE A 173 3.07 14.92 9.10
C PHE A 173 4.50 14.92 8.56
N LYS A 174 4.70 15.02 7.25
CA LYS A 174 6.05 15.11 6.65
C LYS A 174 6.81 16.33 7.18
N LYS A 175 6.18 17.51 7.20
CA LYS A 175 6.78 18.73 7.77
C LYS A 175 7.18 18.53 9.24
N LEU A 176 6.31 17.91 10.04
CA LEU A 176 6.58 17.63 11.45
C LEU A 176 7.71 16.60 11.64
N TYR A 177 7.76 15.55 10.82
CA TYR A 177 8.85 14.56 10.85
C TYR A 177 10.20 15.22 10.55
N GLU A 178 10.25 16.04 9.50
CA GLU A 178 11.46 16.76 9.09
C GLU A 178 11.91 17.77 10.15
N GLU A 179 10.96 18.46 10.81
CA GLU A 179 11.24 19.38 11.91
C GLU A 179 11.82 18.68 13.14
N LEU A 180 11.25 17.54 13.55
CA LEU A 180 11.59 16.88 14.81
C LEU A 180 12.82 15.98 14.72
N LEU A 181 13.01 15.29 13.59
CA LEU A 181 14.07 14.29 13.41
C LEU A 181 15.23 14.81 12.56
N LEU A 182 15.12 15.98 11.95
CA LEU A 182 16.13 16.57 11.05
C LEU A 182 16.51 15.64 9.87
N GLU A 183 15.61 14.73 9.51
CA GLU A 183 15.75 13.77 8.41
C GLU A 183 14.69 14.02 7.34
N LYS A 184 15.08 13.96 6.06
CA LYS A 184 14.16 14.07 4.93
C LYS A 184 13.26 12.83 4.83
N LEU A 185 11.95 13.04 4.78
CA LEU A 185 10.99 11.95 4.63
C LEU A 185 10.54 11.85 3.17
N ASP A 186 10.99 10.78 2.50
CA ASP A 186 10.54 10.43 1.16
C ASP A 186 9.62 9.21 1.20
N TYR A 187 8.32 9.47 0.97
CA TYR A 187 7.30 8.42 0.92
C TYR A 187 7.42 7.51 -0.30
N SER A 188 8.12 7.92 -1.37
CA SER A 188 8.35 7.06 -2.54
C SER A 188 9.28 5.90 -2.20
N VAL A 189 10.34 6.18 -1.43
CA VAL A 189 11.30 5.18 -0.93
C VAL A 189 10.68 4.37 0.22
N ARG A 190 9.92 5.03 1.11
CA ARG A 190 9.29 4.41 2.28
C ARG A 190 7.80 4.10 2.06
N ALA A 191 7.46 3.41 0.97
CA ALA A 191 6.06 3.11 0.61
C ALA A 191 5.29 2.32 1.69
N ARG A 192 5.96 1.41 2.42
CA ARG A 192 5.34 0.67 3.55
C ARG A 192 4.94 1.61 4.69
N TYR A 193 5.83 2.53 5.04
CA TYR A 193 5.62 3.55 6.07
C TYR A 193 4.45 4.47 5.73
N LYS A 194 4.34 4.90 4.45
CA LYS A 194 3.18 5.66 3.95
C LYS A 194 1.87 4.87 4.12
N LYS A 195 1.87 3.58 3.80
CA LYS A 195 0.68 2.73 3.90
C LYS A 195 0.23 2.55 5.35
N GLU A 196 1.16 2.37 6.28
CA GLU A 196 0.88 2.27 7.71
C GLU A 196 0.21 3.55 8.24
N LEU A 197 0.76 4.74 7.92
CA LEU A 197 0.17 6.01 8.32
C LEU A 197 -1.24 6.23 7.75
N LEU A 198 -1.46 5.85 6.49
CA LEU A 198 -2.79 5.94 5.88
C LEU A 198 -3.79 4.98 6.52
N ASN A 199 -3.37 3.78 6.89
CA ASN A 199 -4.23 2.84 7.61
C ASN A 199 -4.62 3.38 8.99
N ILE A 200 -3.68 3.97 9.73
CA ILE A 200 -3.93 4.62 11.01
C ILE A 200 -4.92 5.78 10.82
N PHE A 201 -4.71 6.61 9.80
CA PHE A 201 -5.59 7.74 9.49
C PHE A 201 -7.02 7.33 9.10
N LYS A 202 -7.21 6.18 8.44
CA LYS A 202 -8.55 5.65 8.13
C LYS A 202 -9.33 5.25 9.38
N ASN A 203 -8.63 4.80 10.42
CA ASN A 203 -9.24 4.40 11.69
C ASN A 203 -9.36 5.56 12.70
N ARG A 204 -9.15 6.81 12.26
CA ARG A 204 -9.15 7.99 13.14
C ARG A 204 -10.53 8.19 13.77
N ILE A 205 -10.52 8.61 15.03
CA ILE A 205 -11.72 9.08 15.74
C ILE A 205 -11.80 10.61 15.68
N ASN A 206 -10.63 11.27 15.64
CA ASN A 206 -10.53 12.72 15.58
C ASN A 206 -10.21 13.21 14.15
N ASN A 207 -11.01 14.16 13.66
CA ASN A 207 -10.84 14.75 12.33
C ASN A 207 -9.97 16.02 12.32
N ASN A 208 -9.63 16.61 13.48
CA ASN A 208 -8.80 17.81 13.51
C ASN A 208 -7.30 17.47 13.43
N ILE A 209 -6.79 17.43 12.20
CA ILE A 209 -5.39 17.10 11.88
C ILE A 209 -4.39 18.01 12.61
N ASN A 210 -4.68 19.31 12.74
CA ASN A 210 -3.74 20.27 13.33
C ASN A 210 -3.52 19.98 14.82
N ASP A 211 -4.60 19.83 15.59
CA ASP A 211 -4.53 19.55 17.02
C ASP A 211 -3.81 18.23 17.31
N ILE A 212 -4.03 17.22 16.46
CA ILE A 212 -3.40 15.91 16.59
C ILE A 212 -1.89 16.02 16.42
N LEU A 213 -1.43 16.71 15.36
CA LEU A 213 -0.01 16.89 15.10
C LEU A 213 0.67 17.75 16.18
N GLU A 214 -0.02 18.75 16.73
CA GLU A 214 0.48 19.54 17.86
C GLU A 214 0.59 18.71 19.14
N THR A 215 -0.40 17.84 19.41
CA THR A 215 -0.35 16.87 20.51
C THR A 215 0.83 15.90 20.34
N VAL A 216 1.08 15.42 19.13
CA VAL A 216 2.22 14.55 18.81
C VAL A 216 3.54 15.28 19.03
N LYS A 217 3.65 16.54 18.58
CA LYS A 217 4.84 17.37 18.76
C LYS A 217 5.17 17.57 20.24
N THR A 218 4.17 17.94 21.05
CA THR A 218 4.34 18.15 22.49
C THR A 218 4.72 16.85 23.21
N ARG A 219 4.07 15.73 22.90
CA ARG A 219 4.40 14.41 23.47
C ARG A 219 5.81 13.95 23.09
N PHE A 220 6.19 14.10 21.83
CA PHE A 220 7.52 13.74 21.36
C PHE A 220 8.61 14.54 22.07
N LEU A 221 8.42 15.86 22.23
CA LEU A 221 9.35 16.71 22.96
C LEU A 221 9.39 16.38 24.46
N LYS A 222 8.26 16.05 25.09
CA LYS A 222 8.20 15.59 26.49
C LYS A 222 8.98 14.28 26.67
N LEU A 223 8.79 13.31 25.79
CA LEU A 223 9.56 12.04 25.79
C LEU A 223 11.05 12.27 25.58
N LYS A 224 11.43 13.19 24.68
CA LYS A 224 12.85 13.52 24.47
C LYS A 224 13.47 14.16 25.72
N LYS A 225 12.73 14.99 26.45
CA LYS A 225 13.18 15.61 27.71
C LYS A 225 13.29 14.60 28.85
N SER A 226 12.30 13.73 29.06
CA SER A 226 12.30 12.74 30.14
C SER A 226 13.40 11.68 30.00
N ASN A 227 13.79 11.36 28.75
CA ASN A 227 14.79 10.35 28.44
C ASN A 227 16.24 10.86 28.45
N SER A 228 16.46 12.14 28.78
CA SER A 228 17.79 12.66 29.09
C SER A 228 18.45 11.98 30.31
N LEU A 229 17.71 11.14 31.04
CA LEU A 229 18.18 10.31 32.16
C LEU A 229 18.66 8.89 31.78
N GLY A 230 18.81 8.57 30.48
CA GLY A 230 19.61 7.42 30.03
C GLY A 230 18.87 6.21 29.46
N SER A 231 17.54 6.25 29.31
CA SER A 231 16.78 5.21 28.57
C SER A 231 16.21 5.78 27.28
N GLN A 232 16.57 5.20 26.12
CA GLN A 232 15.98 5.59 24.83
C GLN A 232 14.46 5.32 24.84
N PRO A 233 13.62 6.23 24.32
CA PRO A 233 12.20 5.93 24.13
C PRO A 233 12.05 4.80 23.11
N SER A 234 11.29 3.77 23.47
CA SER A 234 10.86 2.72 22.54
C SER A 234 9.78 3.19 21.56
N LEU A 235 9.07 4.28 21.88
CA LEU A 235 7.99 4.81 21.04
C LEU A 235 8.54 5.62 19.86
N LYS A 236 8.14 5.21 18.65
CA LYS A 236 8.38 5.94 17.42
C LYS A 236 7.36 7.06 17.24
N LEU A 237 7.68 8.02 16.38
CA LEU A 237 6.77 9.11 16.03
C LEU A 237 5.45 8.60 15.43
N GLN A 238 5.49 7.46 14.72
CA GLN A 238 4.31 6.77 14.20
C GLN A 238 3.36 6.31 15.31
N ASP A 239 3.91 5.71 16.36
CA ASP A 239 3.13 5.21 17.49
C ASP A 239 2.44 6.38 18.19
N LEU A 240 3.13 7.52 18.34
CA LEU A 240 2.55 8.75 18.90
C LEU A 240 1.42 9.31 18.04
N THR A 241 1.55 9.27 16.71
CA THR A 241 0.44 9.65 15.82
C THR A 241 -0.73 8.70 15.92
N GLU A 242 -0.49 7.40 16.06
CA GLU A 242 -1.56 6.41 16.24
C GLU A 242 -2.35 6.68 17.51
N TYR A 243 -1.67 6.87 18.64
CA TYR A 243 -2.33 7.24 19.89
C TYR A 243 -3.12 8.55 19.76
N ALA A 244 -2.54 9.60 19.16
CA ALA A 244 -3.20 10.89 19.05
C ALA A 244 -4.40 10.89 18.07
N LEU A 245 -4.41 9.99 17.07
CA LEU A 245 -5.53 9.82 16.13
C LEU A 245 -6.70 9.01 16.73
N LEU A 246 -6.41 8.14 17.71
CA LEU A 246 -7.38 7.30 18.41
C LEU A 246 -7.88 7.93 19.73
N GLU A 247 -7.22 8.96 20.23
CA GLU A 247 -7.60 9.65 21.48
C GLU A 247 -8.91 10.44 21.30
N THR A 248 -9.89 10.14 22.14
CA THR A 248 -11.17 10.86 22.18
C THR A 248 -10.97 12.24 22.83
N GLN A 249 -11.81 13.22 22.45
CA GLN A 249 -11.72 14.58 23.02
C GLN A 249 -11.87 14.62 24.55
N GLU A 250 -12.54 13.62 25.15
CA GLU A 250 -12.69 13.48 26.61
C GLU A 250 -11.35 13.17 27.31
N GLU A 251 -10.44 12.43 26.68
CA GLU A 251 -9.11 12.11 27.23
C GLU A 251 -8.15 13.32 27.18
N LYS A 252 -8.31 14.20 26.17
CA LYS A 252 -7.53 15.45 26.08
C LYS A 252 -7.79 16.38 27.27
N GLN A 253 -9.05 16.53 27.69
CA GLN A 253 -9.40 17.38 28.85
C GLN A 253 -8.87 16.82 30.18
N ASN A 254 -8.74 15.50 30.32
CA ASN A 254 -8.20 14.88 31.53
C ASN A 254 -6.66 14.99 31.62
N ASN A 255 -5.97 15.14 30.49
CA ASN A 255 -4.51 15.29 30.45
C ASN A 255 -4.02 16.74 30.47
N ASP A 256 -4.78 17.69 29.92
CA ASP A 256 -4.43 19.12 29.98
C ASP A 256 -4.69 19.74 31.36
N ASN A 257 -5.59 19.15 32.16
CA ASN A 257 -5.84 19.56 33.56
C ASN A 257 -4.81 19.05 34.58
N LYS A 258 -3.61 18.65 34.14
CA LYS A 258 -2.51 18.21 35.02
C LYS A 258 -1.39 19.23 35.21
N GLU A 259 -1.68 20.52 35.06
CA GLU A 259 -0.88 21.58 35.65
C GLU A 259 -1.83 22.59 36.30
N ASN A 260 -1.72 22.75 37.62
CA ASN A 260 -2.52 23.60 38.52
C ASN A 260 -3.86 23.07 39.03
N LYS A 261 -3.81 22.01 39.85
CA LYS A 261 -4.60 21.97 41.09
C LYS A 261 -3.75 21.45 42.24
N THR A 262 -3.09 22.38 42.92
CA THR A 262 -2.95 22.24 44.37
C THR A 262 -4.35 22.32 44.97
N GLN A 263 -4.64 21.31 45.80
CA GLN A 263 -5.76 21.17 46.72
C GLN A 263 -7.03 20.48 46.21
N SER A 264 -7.30 19.39 46.96
CA SER A 264 -8.55 18.65 47.15
C SER A 264 -9.19 17.99 45.92
N GLU A 265 -8.93 16.69 45.74
CA GLU A 265 -9.91 15.64 46.04
C GLU A 265 -9.30 14.24 45.79
N GLU A 266 -9.31 13.42 46.83
CA GLU A 266 -8.75 12.06 46.86
C GLU A 266 -9.51 11.11 45.94
N THR A 267 -8.96 10.82 44.76
CA THR A 267 -9.34 9.64 44.00
C THR A 267 -8.52 8.45 44.51
N LYS A 268 -9.19 7.61 45.31
CA LYS A 268 -8.66 6.40 45.93
C LYS A 268 -7.97 5.50 44.89
N LYS A 269 -6.63 5.50 44.89
CA LYS A 269 -5.84 4.39 44.36
C LYS A 269 -6.16 3.17 45.21
N TYR A 270 -6.74 2.12 44.62
CA TYR A 270 -6.75 0.80 45.24
C TYR A 270 -5.31 0.28 45.27
N THR A 271 -4.63 0.56 46.37
CA THR A 271 -3.32 0.00 46.68
C THR A 271 -3.56 -1.36 47.31
N ILE A 272 -3.09 -2.44 46.66
CA ILE A 272 -3.12 -3.78 47.24
C ILE A 272 -2.26 -3.74 48.52
N PRO A 273 -2.81 -3.98 49.73
CA PRO A 273 -2.04 -3.85 50.96
C PRO A 273 -0.91 -4.87 50.99
N SER A 274 0.31 -4.43 51.34
CA SER A 274 1.42 -5.35 51.51
C SER A 274 1.15 -6.29 52.70
N GLY A 275 1.73 -7.49 52.71
CA GLY A 275 1.54 -8.44 53.81
C GLY A 275 1.93 -7.87 55.19
N ILE A 276 2.82 -6.88 55.21
CA ILE A 276 3.27 -6.19 56.42
C ILE A 276 2.19 -5.24 56.95
N ASP A 277 1.45 -4.56 56.07
CA ASP A 277 0.38 -3.65 56.46
C ASP A 277 -0.81 -4.41 57.07
N LYS A 278 -1.09 -5.59 56.53
CA LYS A 278 -2.10 -6.53 57.07
C LYS A 278 -1.71 -7.01 58.47
N LEU A 279 -0.42 -7.31 58.69
CA LEU A 279 0.11 -7.72 60.00
C LEU A 279 0.02 -6.59 61.02
N ASN A 280 0.42 -5.37 60.66
CA ASN A 280 0.35 -4.22 61.56
C ASN A 280 -1.09 -3.88 61.95
N TYR A 281 -2.04 -4.04 61.02
CA TYR A 281 -3.46 -3.85 61.31
C TYR A 281 -4.00 -4.89 62.31
N LEU A 282 -3.66 -6.17 62.13
CA LEU A 282 -4.06 -7.21 63.08
C LEU A 282 -3.42 -7.03 64.46
N LEU A 283 -2.14 -6.62 64.50
CA LEU A 283 -1.44 -6.36 65.76
C LEU A 283 -2.13 -5.26 66.56
N LYS A 284 -2.55 -4.19 65.87
CA LYS A 284 -3.25 -3.07 66.50
C LYS A 284 -4.61 -3.47 67.10
N ILE A 285 -5.33 -4.39 66.45
CA ILE A 285 -6.61 -4.89 66.95
C ILE A 285 -6.42 -5.77 68.19
N ILE A 286 -5.32 -6.53 68.27
CA ILE A 286 -4.96 -7.27 69.49
C ILE A 286 -4.65 -6.30 70.63
N GLU A 287 -3.89 -5.25 70.36
CA GLU A 287 -3.55 -4.22 71.37
C GLU A 287 -4.80 -3.48 71.87
N GLU A 288 -5.81 -3.30 71.02
CA GLU A 288 -7.09 -2.69 71.36
C GLU A 288 -8.10 -3.69 71.98
N GLY A 289 -7.71 -4.96 72.17
CA GLY A 289 -8.53 -6.00 72.81
C GLY A 289 -9.69 -6.52 71.94
N GLY A 290 -9.62 -6.34 70.62
CA GLY A 290 -10.65 -6.72 69.66
C GLY A 290 -10.58 -8.19 69.21
N ASN A 291 -11.62 -8.65 68.52
CA ASN A 291 -11.73 -10.02 68.01
C ASN A 291 -10.94 -10.22 66.71
N LEU A 292 -9.98 -11.14 66.73
CA LEU A 292 -9.09 -11.41 65.61
C LEU A 292 -9.77 -12.06 64.40
N ASP A 293 -10.76 -12.92 64.62
CA ASP A 293 -11.40 -13.68 63.54
C ASP A 293 -12.20 -12.78 62.61
N ASP A 294 -12.85 -11.76 63.17
CA ASP A 294 -13.58 -10.75 62.41
C ASP A 294 -12.64 -9.85 61.60
N ALA A 295 -11.51 -9.45 62.20
CA ALA A 295 -10.51 -8.60 61.56
C ALA A 295 -9.78 -9.32 60.41
N TYR A 296 -9.47 -10.61 60.60
CA TYR A 296 -8.82 -11.42 59.56
C TYR A 296 -9.75 -11.66 58.37
N SER A 297 -11.04 -11.89 58.62
CA SER A 297 -12.05 -12.08 57.58
C SER A 297 -12.19 -10.86 56.66
N GLN A 298 -12.06 -9.65 57.21
CA GLN A 298 -12.07 -8.41 56.43
C GLN A 298 -10.85 -8.27 55.50
N ILE A 299 -9.71 -8.80 55.92
CA ILE A 299 -8.46 -8.77 55.13
C ILE A 299 -8.43 -9.86 54.04
N ALA A 300 -9.05 -11.02 54.31
CA ALA A 300 -9.09 -12.16 53.42
C ALA A 300 -10.00 -11.93 52.19
N ASN A 301 -11.05 -11.12 52.32
CA ASN A 301 -11.99 -10.78 51.23
C ASN A 301 -11.50 -9.67 50.28
N CYS A 302 -10.21 -9.28 50.36
CA CYS A 302 -9.61 -8.27 49.49
C CYS A 302 -8.68 -8.86 48.41
N GLY A 303 -8.92 -10.11 47.98
CA GLY A 303 -8.20 -10.81 46.91
C GLY A 303 -9.03 -10.92 45.64
#